data_AF-A0A958HFG6-F1
#
_entry.id   AF-A0A958HFG6-F1
#
_cell.length_a   1.000
_cell.length_b   1.000
_cell.length_c   1.000
_cell.angle_alpha   90.00
_cell.angle_beta   90.00
_cell.angle_gamma   90.00
#
_symmetry.space_group_name_H-M   'P 1'
#
loop_
_entity.id
_entity.type
_entity.pdbx_description
1 polymer ?
#
loop_
_entity_poly.entity_id
_entity_poly.type
_entity_poly.pdbx_seq_one_letter_code
_entity_poly.pdbx_strand_id
1 'polypeptide(L)'
;MAEVLFGQSYYLRFDPKLWEAMQPYPPLGTLYAAAYVRERGYDVALFDAMLADSEERWAEALDRHQPRFAVLYEDNFNYLSKMCLLRMREAAITMTRMAKERGCTVILCGADATDHAPLYFDANVDFVLQGEGEITLGELLDSLTGRSQQPVEEILGLARAVNGNQYSGISDQKSEVGAQETTRSDEVPNDDGLLITDHRLLITGPRPLIREVDSLPRPAWDLVDIEVYRHAWLERHGYYSMNMVTTRGCPYHCNWCAKPIWGQRYNSRSPESVAAELKWLKDTYHPDHIWFVDDIMGLKPGWMRRFA
;
A
#
# COMPACT_ATOMS: atom_id res chain seq x y z
N MET A 1 -1.26 23.28 1.14
CA MET A 1 -0.02 22.46 1.16
C MET A 1 -0.30 21.27 2.06
N ALA A 2 0.13 20.07 1.68
CA ALA A 2 -0.13 18.85 2.44
C ALA A 2 1.15 18.37 3.11
N GLU A 3 1.08 17.84 4.32
CA GLU A 3 2.25 17.28 5.01
C GLU A 3 2.65 15.94 4.39
N VAL A 4 1.66 15.14 4.01
CA VAL A 4 1.81 13.82 3.39
C VAL A 4 1.16 13.82 2.01
N LEU A 5 1.93 13.52 0.97
CA LEU A 5 1.40 13.27 -0.37
C LEU A 5 1.41 11.77 -0.64
N PHE A 6 0.22 11.20 -0.75
CA PHE A 6 0.04 9.82 -1.18
C PHE A 6 0.12 9.73 -2.70
N GLY A 7 0.75 8.68 -3.20
CA GLY A 7 0.76 8.27 -4.58
C GLY A 7 0.76 6.75 -4.69
N GLN A 8 0.54 6.25 -5.90
CA GLN A 8 0.66 4.84 -6.26
C GLN A 8 1.27 4.78 -7.67
N SER A 9 1.93 3.69 -8.05
CA SER A 9 2.73 3.62 -9.30
C SER A 9 2.08 2.85 -10.45
N TYR A 10 0.85 2.39 -10.29
CA TYR A 10 0.03 1.81 -11.35
C TYR A 10 -0.59 2.90 -12.24
N TYR A 11 0.02 3.12 -13.40
CA TYR A 11 -0.50 3.99 -14.46
C TYR A 11 -1.30 3.17 -15.46
N LEU A 12 -2.59 3.47 -15.63
CA LEU A 12 -3.42 2.79 -16.64
C LEU A 12 -2.79 2.92 -18.04
N ARG A 13 -2.19 4.08 -18.31
CA ARG A 13 -1.56 4.41 -19.59
C ARG A 13 -0.39 3.47 -19.95
N PHE A 14 0.24 2.84 -18.96
CA PHE A 14 1.38 1.93 -19.16
C PHE A 14 0.96 0.47 -19.36
N ASP A 15 -0.33 0.17 -19.23
CA ASP A 15 -0.89 -1.15 -19.49
C ASP A 15 -1.79 -1.07 -20.72
N PRO A 16 -1.30 -1.40 -21.94
CA PRO A 16 -2.09 -1.30 -23.16
C PRO A 16 -3.39 -2.11 -23.12
N LYS A 17 -3.38 -3.24 -22.40
CA LYS A 17 -4.55 -4.12 -22.30
C LYS A 17 -5.62 -3.48 -21.41
N LEU A 18 -5.25 -2.98 -20.24
CA LEU A 18 -6.21 -2.29 -19.37
C LEU A 18 -6.59 -0.91 -19.93
N TRP A 19 -5.68 -0.23 -20.62
CA TRP A 19 -5.98 1.00 -21.35
C TRP A 19 -7.04 0.76 -22.43
N GLU A 20 -6.98 -0.34 -23.17
CA GLU A 20 -8.04 -0.69 -24.12
C GLU A 20 -9.35 -1.06 -23.42
N ALA A 21 -9.29 -1.74 -22.28
CA ALA A 21 -10.48 -2.09 -21.51
C ALA A 21 -11.19 -0.84 -20.94
N MET A 22 -10.43 0.21 -20.58
CA MET A 22 -10.92 1.44 -19.93
C MET A 22 -11.85 1.12 -18.76
N GLN A 23 -11.36 0.32 -17.81
CA GLN A 23 -12.05 0.02 -16.56
C GLN A 23 -11.26 0.58 -15.36
N PRO A 24 -10.97 1.90 -15.33
CA PRO A 24 -10.18 2.49 -14.25
C PRO A 24 -10.96 2.47 -12.95
N TYR A 25 -10.27 2.29 -11.84
CA TYR A 25 -10.86 2.48 -10.52
C TYR A 25 -9.90 3.23 -9.59
N PRO A 26 -10.43 4.00 -8.65
CA PRO A 26 -9.60 4.68 -7.65
C PRO A 26 -8.82 3.67 -6.78
N PRO A 27 -7.60 4.03 -6.34
CA PRO A 27 -6.69 3.10 -5.67
C PRO A 27 -7.11 2.86 -4.21
N LEU A 28 -7.98 1.87 -3.99
CA LEU A 28 -8.71 1.70 -2.73
C LEU A 28 -7.78 1.49 -1.52
N GLY A 29 -6.70 0.73 -1.67
CA GLY A 29 -5.70 0.53 -0.62
C GLY A 29 -5.02 1.83 -0.19
N THR A 30 -4.64 2.68 -1.14
CA THR A 30 -4.08 4.01 -0.91
C THR A 30 -5.08 4.91 -0.19
N LEU A 31 -6.37 4.85 -0.55
CA LEU A 31 -7.42 5.66 0.07
C LEU A 31 -7.69 5.26 1.53
N TYR A 32 -7.58 3.97 1.87
CA TYR A 32 -7.64 3.52 3.27
C TYR A 32 -6.45 4.06 4.08
N ALA A 33 -5.23 3.96 3.54
CA ALA A 33 -4.04 4.48 4.21
C ALA A 33 -4.11 6.01 4.41
N ALA A 34 -4.55 6.75 3.39
CA ALA A 34 -4.74 8.19 3.46
C ALA A 34 -5.81 8.58 4.50
N ALA A 35 -6.94 7.87 4.54
CA ALA A 35 -7.98 8.10 5.54
C ALA A 35 -7.47 7.82 6.97
N TYR A 36 -6.74 6.73 7.16
CA TYR A 36 -6.15 6.36 8.44
C TYR A 36 -5.16 7.42 8.94
N VAL A 37 -4.25 7.86 8.07
CA VAL A 37 -3.29 8.92 8.41
C VAL A 37 -3.99 10.26 8.67
N ARG A 38 -5.06 10.58 7.93
CA ARG A 38 -5.87 11.77 8.18
C ARG A 38 -6.56 11.76 9.54
N GLU A 39 -7.09 10.63 10.01
CA GLU A 39 -7.68 10.52 11.36
C GLU A 39 -6.65 10.74 12.47
N ARG A 40 -5.37 10.51 12.19
CA ARG A 40 -4.26 10.83 13.11
C ARG A 40 -3.87 12.32 13.10
N GLY A 41 -4.59 13.16 12.36
CA GLY A 41 -4.39 14.60 12.30
C GLY A 41 -3.22 15.03 11.42
N TYR A 42 -2.98 14.33 10.32
CA TYR A 42 -2.07 14.78 9.26
C TYR A 42 -2.86 15.40 8.11
N ASP A 43 -2.32 16.47 7.53
CA ASP A 43 -2.81 17.02 6.27
C ASP A 43 -2.35 16.14 5.12
N VAL A 44 -3.29 15.51 4.43
CA VAL A 44 -3.02 14.55 3.35
C VAL A 44 -3.50 15.08 2.00
N ALA A 45 -2.78 14.72 0.94
CA ALA A 45 -3.22 14.87 -0.45
C ALA A 45 -2.97 13.57 -1.21
N LEU A 46 -3.64 13.42 -2.37
CA LEU A 46 -3.49 12.28 -3.26
C LEU A 46 -2.99 12.74 -4.63
N PHE A 47 -2.01 12.02 -5.16
CA PHE A 47 -1.69 11.95 -6.57
C PHE A 47 -2.19 10.62 -7.11
N ASP A 48 -3.04 10.68 -8.13
CA ASP A 48 -3.64 9.49 -8.71
C ASP A 48 -2.97 9.10 -10.03
N ALA A 49 -2.02 8.16 -9.98
CA ALA A 49 -1.33 7.68 -11.17
C ALA A 49 -2.24 6.92 -12.15
N MET A 50 -3.37 6.37 -11.69
CA MET A 50 -4.30 5.61 -12.53
C MET A 50 -4.81 6.47 -13.68
N LEU A 51 -5.01 7.77 -13.41
CA LEU A 51 -5.50 8.77 -14.36
C LEU A 51 -4.38 9.56 -15.05
N ALA A 52 -3.14 9.43 -14.59
CA ALA A 52 -2.02 10.19 -15.12
C ALA A 52 -1.51 9.60 -16.45
N ASP A 53 -1.03 10.48 -17.31
CA ASP A 53 -0.41 10.13 -18.59
C ASP A 53 1.06 9.72 -18.44
N SER A 54 1.75 10.22 -17.40
CA SER A 54 3.15 9.89 -17.12
C SER A 54 3.60 10.26 -15.69
N GLU A 55 4.80 9.82 -15.33
CA GLU A 55 5.42 10.11 -14.03
C GLU A 55 5.72 11.61 -13.82
N GLU A 56 5.80 12.43 -14.87
CA GLU A 56 5.97 13.88 -14.73
C GLU A 56 4.83 14.54 -13.95
N ARG A 57 3.61 13.98 -14.00
CA ARG A 57 2.47 14.47 -13.22
C ARG A 57 2.66 14.32 -11.71
N TRP A 58 3.44 13.32 -11.29
CA TRP A 58 3.85 13.17 -9.91
C TRP A 58 4.78 14.29 -9.48
N ALA A 59 5.75 14.66 -10.34
CA ALA A 59 6.63 15.79 -10.09
C ALA A 59 5.84 17.11 -9.96
N GLU A 60 4.85 17.34 -10.82
CA GLU A 60 3.94 18.49 -10.73
C GLU A 60 3.16 18.50 -9.40
N ALA A 61 2.68 17.33 -8.94
CA ALA A 61 1.99 17.22 -7.66
C ALA A 61 2.93 17.50 -6.48
N LEU A 62 4.16 16.98 -6.51
CA LEU A 62 5.18 17.27 -5.52
C LEU A 62 5.50 18.78 -5.44
N ASP A 63 5.64 19.44 -6.59
CA ASP A 63 5.90 20.89 -6.66
C ASP A 63 4.73 21.72 -6.11
N ARG A 64 3.49 21.29 -6.39
CA ARG A 64 2.28 21.96 -5.91
C ARG A 64 2.08 21.81 -4.40
N HIS A 65 2.29 20.61 -3.86
CA HIS A 65 1.97 20.30 -2.46
C HIS A 65 3.14 20.53 -1.50
N GLN A 66 4.37 20.46 -2.01
CA GLN A 66 5.63 20.54 -1.24
C GLN A 66 5.61 19.67 0.02
N PRO A 67 5.30 18.37 -0.10
CA PRO A 67 5.10 17.52 1.06
C PRO A 67 6.41 17.25 1.80
N ARG A 68 6.30 17.00 3.10
CA ARG A 68 7.41 16.46 3.89
C ARG A 68 7.61 14.98 3.62
N PHE A 69 6.49 14.25 3.50
CA PHE A 69 6.46 12.81 3.27
C PHE A 69 5.83 12.50 1.92
N ALA A 70 6.58 11.82 1.07
CA ALA A 70 6.08 11.24 -0.17
C ALA A 70 5.81 9.75 0.07
N VAL A 71 4.54 9.38 0.17
CA VAL A 71 4.12 8.01 0.47
C VAL A 71 3.64 7.34 -0.82
N LEU A 72 4.43 6.40 -1.33
CA LEU A 72 4.05 5.55 -2.45
C LEU A 72 3.37 4.28 -1.88
N TYR A 73 2.04 4.33 -1.77
CA TYR A 73 1.23 3.26 -1.21
C TYR A 73 0.44 2.58 -2.33
N GLU A 74 0.85 1.38 -2.73
CA GLU A 74 0.22 0.64 -3.82
C GLU A 74 -1.19 0.15 -3.46
N ASP A 75 -2.07 0.13 -4.46
CA ASP A 75 -3.40 -0.45 -4.29
C ASP A 75 -3.32 -1.98 -4.34
N ASN A 76 -3.17 -2.60 -3.17
CA ASN A 76 -3.13 -4.05 -3.05
C ASN A 76 -4.49 -4.72 -3.31
N PHE A 77 -5.58 -4.00 -3.56
CA PHE A 77 -6.82 -4.60 -4.08
C PHE A 77 -6.81 -4.75 -5.61
N ASN A 78 -5.92 -4.04 -6.31
CA ASN A 78 -5.65 -4.26 -7.72
C ASN A 78 -4.77 -5.51 -7.91
N TYR A 79 -5.30 -6.52 -8.61
CA TYR A 79 -4.58 -7.76 -8.86
C TYR A 79 -3.29 -7.57 -9.67
N LEU A 80 -3.20 -6.54 -10.52
CA LEU A 80 -1.99 -6.25 -11.29
C LEU A 80 -0.91 -5.61 -10.44
N SER A 81 -1.28 -4.69 -9.54
CA SER A 81 -0.33 -4.11 -8.56
C SER A 81 0.25 -5.19 -7.64
N LYS A 82 -0.54 -6.21 -7.29
CA LYS A 82 -0.08 -7.40 -6.55
C LYS A 82 0.90 -8.29 -7.31
N MET A 83 0.89 -8.26 -8.64
CA MET A 83 1.72 -9.13 -9.48
C MET A 83 3.08 -8.52 -9.83
N CYS A 84 3.48 -7.42 -9.19
CA CYS A 84 4.87 -6.94 -9.24
C CYS A 84 5.34 -6.60 -10.68
N LEU A 85 4.51 -5.85 -11.42
CA LEU A 85 4.80 -5.52 -12.83
C LEU A 85 6.06 -4.67 -12.97
N LEU A 86 7.00 -5.12 -13.80
CA LEU A 86 8.29 -4.43 -14.01
C LEU A 86 8.13 -2.95 -14.37
N ARG A 87 7.19 -2.62 -15.27
CA ARG A 87 6.97 -1.23 -15.68
C ARG A 87 6.46 -0.34 -14.54
N MET A 88 5.65 -0.88 -13.63
CA MET A 88 5.16 -0.13 -12.47
C MET A 88 6.25 0.01 -11.40
N ARG A 89 7.11 -1.01 -11.24
CA ARG A 89 8.32 -0.91 -10.41
C ARG A 89 9.25 0.21 -10.91
N GLU A 90 9.50 0.27 -12.22
CA GLU A 90 10.29 1.36 -12.84
C GLU A 90 9.65 2.74 -12.57
N ALA A 91 8.32 2.84 -12.66
CA ALA A 91 7.59 4.06 -12.35
C ALA A 91 7.75 4.43 -10.86
N ALA A 92 7.61 3.49 -9.93
CA ALA A 92 7.81 3.71 -8.50
C ALA A 92 9.23 4.19 -8.16
N ILE A 93 10.26 3.61 -8.80
CA ILE A 93 11.65 4.05 -8.67
C ILE A 93 11.85 5.46 -9.22
N THR A 94 11.25 5.77 -10.37
CA THR A 94 11.29 7.10 -10.98
C THR A 94 10.62 8.14 -10.07
N MET A 95 9.43 7.82 -9.56
CA MET A 95 8.68 8.66 -8.62
C MET A 95 9.45 8.88 -7.31
N THR A 96 10.15 7.85 -6.82
CA THR A 96 11.05 7.95 -5.67
C THR A 96 12.14 8.98 -5.93
N ARG A 97 12.88 8.87 -7.05
CA ARG A 97 13.94 9.83 -7.40
C ARG A 97 13.40 11.27 -7.44
N MET A 98 12.26 11.48 -8.09
CA MET A 98 11.63 12.80 -8.20
C MET A 98 11.27 13.40 -6.83
N ALA A 99 10.83 12.58 -5.87
CA ALA A 99 10.54 13.00 -4.50
C ALA A 99 11.81 13.27 -3.70
N LYS A 100 12.85 12.43 -3.84
CA LYS A 100 14.15 12.64 -3.18
C LYS A 100 14.85 13.91 -3.65
N GLU A 101 14.76 14.25 -4.93
CA GLU A 101 15.27 15.51 -5.49
C GLU A 101 14.63 16.75 -4.86
N ARG A 102 13.42 16.60 -4.30
CA ARG A 102 12.69 17.65 -3.58
C ARG A 102 12.84 17.56 -2.07
N GLY A 103 13.75 16.71 -1.58
CA GLY A 103 14.04 16.56 -0.16
C GLY A 103 12.96 15.84 0.64
N CYS A 104 12.01 15.16 -0.01
CA CYS A 104 10.99 14.37 0.69
C CYS A 104 11.62 13.16 1.40
N THR A 105 11.05 12.79 2.55
CA THR A 105 11.20 11.42 3.06
C THR A 105 10.26 10.52 2.27
N VAL A 106 10.79 9.50 1.61
CA VAL A 106 10.02 8.58 0.76
C VAL A 106 9.74 7.30 1.54
N ILE A 107 8.45 6.96 1.63
CA ILE A 107 7.94 5.77 2.29
C ILE A 107 7.18 4.95 1.25
N LEU A 108 7.48 3.66 1.16
CA LEU A 108 6.89 2.76 0.16
C LEU A 108 6.11 1.64 0.85
N CYS A 109 4.94 1.29 0.34
CA CYS A 109 4.18 0.12 0.77
C CYS A 109 3.51 -0.53 -0.44
N GLY A 110 3.63 -1.85 -0.57
CA GLY A 110 3.05 -2.59 -1.68
C GLY A 110 3.58 -4.01 -1.75
N ALA A 111 2.91 -4.84 -2.55
CA ALA A 111 3.29 -6.22 -2.79
C ALA A 111 4.76 -6.34 -3.27
N ASP A 112 5.10 -5.59 -4.31
CA ASP A 112 6.45 -5.58 -4.89
C ASP A 112 7.51 -5.09 -3.90
N ALA A 113 7.20 -4.04 -3.14
CA ALA A 113 8.08 -3.49 -2.12
C ALA A 113 8.32 -4.48 -0.97
N THR A 114 7.29 -5.22 -0.57
CA THR A 114 7.38 -6.26 0.46
C THR A 114 8.30 -7.39 -0.02
N ASP A 115 8.12 -7.86 -1.26
CA ASP A 115 8.93 -8.97 -1.80
C ASP A 115 10.35 -8.55 -2.20
N HIS A 116 10.57 -7.29 -2.57
CA HIS A 116 11.80 -6.81 -3.21
C HIS A 116 12.35 -5.51 -2.59
N ALA A 117 12.22 -5.34 -1.27
CA ALA A 117 12.68 -4.15 -0.55
C ALA A 117 14.11 -3.66 -0.91
N PRO A 118 15.14 -4.53 -1.08
CA PRO A 118 16.48 -4.08 -1.47
C PRO A 118 16.53 -3.20 -2.73
N LEU A 119 15.72 -3.51 -3.76
CA LEU A 119 15.69 -2.74 -5.01
C LEU A 119 15.25 -1.29 -4.79
N TYR A 120 14.37 -1.08 -3.82
CA TYR A 120 13.86 0.25 -3.49
C TYR A 120 14.82 1.04 -2.59
N PHE A 121 15.56 0.36 -1.72
CA PHE A 121 16.64 1.00 -0.97
C PHE A 121 17.78 1.43 -1.88
N ASP A 122 18.12 0.65 -2.91
CA ASP A 122 19.07 1.06 -3.96
C ASP A 122 18.61 2.32 -4.71
N ALA A 123 17.28 2.56 -4.77
CA ALA A 123 16.67 3.76 -5.32
C ALA A 123 16.53 4.92 -4.32
N ASN A 124 17.11 4.80 -3.12
CA ASN A 124 17.04 5.77 -2.02
C ASN A 124 15.64 5.97 -1.39
N VAL A 125 14.79 4.94 -1.39
CA VAL A 125 13.63 4.90 -0.48
C VAL A 125 14.14 4.91 0.97
N ASP A 126 13.51 5.70 1.84
CA ASP A 126 13.95 5.78 3.25
C ASP A 126 13.36 4.62 4.08
N PHE A 127 12.10 4.26 3.82
CA PHE A 127 11.38 3.22 4.55
C PHE A 127 10.49 2.38 3.64
N VAL A 128 10.47 1.07 3.87
CA VAL A 128 9.52 0.15 3.25
C VAL A 128 8.62 -0.45 4.34
N LEU A 129 7.30 -0.34 4.15
CA LEU A 129 6.31 -0.97 5.02
C LEU A 129 5.99 -2.36 4.49
N GLN A 130 6.21 -3.37 5.33
CA GLN A 130 6.06 -4.79 5.03
C GLN A 130 4.64 -5.25 5.37
N GLY A 131 3.97 -5.87 4.40
CA GLY A 131 2.62 -6.40 4.58
C GLY A 131 1.55 -5.30 4.63
N GLU A 132 0.59 -5.43 5.55
CA GLU A 132 -0.49 -4.47 5.77
C GLU A 132 0.01 -3.21 6.50
N GLY A 133 0.12 -2.09 5.77
CA GLY A 133 0.95 -0.96 6.14
C GLY A 133 0.28 0.19 6.88
N GLU A 134 -1.05 0.25 7.00
CA GLU A 134 -1.74 1.45 7.52
C GLU A 134 -1.29 1.82 8.94
N ILE A 135 -1.22 0.86 9.84
CA ILE A 135 -0.83 1.10 11.24
C ILE A 135 0.68 1.41 11.33
N THR A 136 1.52 0.64 10.62
CA THR A 136 2.97 0.90 10.54
C THR A 136 3.24 2.32 10.04
N LEU A 137 2.53 2.77 9.01
CA LEU A 137 2.66 4.11 8.46
C LEU A 137 2.33 5.17 9.51
N GLY A 138 1.22 5.02 10.23
CA GLY A 138 0.82 5.96 11.27
C GLY A 138 1.83 6.06 12.41
N GLU A 139 2.35 4.92 12.90
CA GLU A 139 3.39 4.87 13.93
C GLU A 139 4.70 5.51 13.43
N LEU A 140 5.10 5.22 12.18
CA LEU A 140 6.30 5.77 11.57
C LEU A 140 6.22 7.30 11.45
N LEU A 141 5.09 7.82 10.94
CA LEU A 141 4.89 9.26 10.83
C LEU A 141 4.93 9.93 12.21
N ASP A 142 4.32 9.33 13.23
CA ASP A 142 4.33 9.89 14.59
C ASP A 142 5.73 9.92 15.20
N SER A 143 6.53 8.88 14.97
CA SER A 143 7.93 8.86 15.39
C SER A 143 8.75 9.94 14.66
N LEU A 144 8.64 10.00 13.33
CA LEU A 144 9.40 10.97 12.50
C LEU A 144 9.00 12.43 12.76
N THR A 145 7.76 12.68 13.17
CA THR A 145 7.27 14.03 13.51
C THR A 145 7.45 14.40 14.97
N GLY A 146 7.92 13.47 15.81
CA GLY A 146 8.07 13.68 17.26
C GLY A 146 6.75 13.66 18.05
N ARG A 147 5.64 13.23 17.42
CA ARG A 147 4.35 12.99 18.10
C ARG A 147 4.41 11.75 19.00
N SER A 148 5.29 10.81 18.70
CA SER A 148 5.62 9.64 19.53
C SER A 148 7.10 9.63 19.90
N GLN A 149 7.41 9.07 21.09
CA GLN A 149 8.79 8.81 21.52
C GLN A 149 9.27 7.39 21.16
N GLN A 150 8.41 6.59 20.52
CA GLN A 150 8.76 5.24 20.07
C GLN A 150 9.89 5.32 19.02
N PRO A 151 11.01 4.62 19.24
CA PRO A 151 12.06 4.49 18.24
C PRO A 151 11.54 3.82 16.97
N VAL A 152 12.05 4.24 15.82
CA VAL A 152 11.64 3.70 14.52
C VAL A 152 11.95 2.21 14.41
N GLU A 153 13.00 1.76 15.08
CA GLU A 153 13.46 0.36 15.15
C GLU A 153 12.50 -0.56 15.91
N GLU A 154 11.57 -0.01 16.68
CA GLU A 154 10.57 -0.78 17.44
C GLU A 154 9.20 -0.84 16.73
N ILE A 155 9.08 -0.21 15.56
CA ILE A 155 7.83 -0.17 14.79
C ILE A 155 7.71 -1.44 13.97
N LEU A 156 6.79 -2.35 14.33
CA LEU A 156 6.57 -3.61 13.63
C LEU A 156 6.18 -3.42 12.16
N GLY A 157 6.67 -4.30 11.29
CA GLY A 157 6.37 -4.30 9.85
C GLY A 157 7.12 -3.21 9.08
N LEU A 158 8.24 -2.72 9.61
CA LEU A 158 9.07 -1.69 9.00
C LEU A 158 10.42 -2.26 8.55
N ALA A 159 10.88 -1.85 7.37
CA ALA A 159 12.25 -2.02 6.91
C ALA A 159 12.91 -0.66 6.61
N ARG A 160 14.21 -0.53 6.90
CA ARG A 160 15.04 0.64 6.55
C ARG A 160 16.48 0.26 6.23
N ALA A 161 17.18 1.09 5.47
CA ALA A 161 18.62 0.96 5.29
C ALA A 161 19.39 1.39 6.56
N VAL A 162 20.53 0.75 6.82
CA VAL A 162 21.42 1.05 7.95
C VAL A 162 22.79 1.51 7.44
N ASN A 163 23.26 2.67 7.93
CA ASN A 163 24.63 3.13 7.69
C ASN A 163 25.58 2.51 8.74
N GLY A 164 26.79 2.11 8.32
CA GLY A 164 27.74 1.31 9.13
C GLY A 164 28.19 1.88 10.49
N ASN A 165 27.84 3.13 10.83
CA ASN A 165 28.11 3.75 12.14
C ASN A 165 26.96 3.59 13.17
N GLN A 166 25.80 3.05 12.79
CA GLN A 166 24.65 2.84 13.69
C GLN A 166 24.70 1.48 14.41
N TYR A 167 25.82 0.76 14.32
CA TYR A 167 25.94 -0.66 14.64
C TYR A 167 26.55 -0.98 16.01
N SER A 168 26.92 0.02 16.84
CA SER A 168 27.74 -0.21 18.03
C SER A 168 27.02 -0.83 19.25
N GLY A 169 25.89 -1.51 19.06
CA GLY A 169 25.06 -2.01 20.17
C GLY A 169 24.42 -3.39 20.00
N ILE A 170 24.59 -4.05 18.85
CA ILE A 170 23.99 -5.36 18.59
C ILE A 170 25.13 -6.34 18.32
N SER A 171 25.27 -7.36 19.15
CA SER A 171 26.39 -8.30 19.06
C SER A 171 26.31 -9.09 17.75
N ASP A 172 27.33 -8.96 16.91
CA ASP A 172 27.61 -9.85 15.79
C ASP A 172 27.79 -11.29 16.29
N GLN A 173 26.71 -12.07 16.37
CA GLN A 173 26.82 -13.52 16.34
C GLN A 173 26.80 -13.94 14.88
N LYS A 174 27.99 -13.89 14.25
CA LYS A 174 28.24 -14.61 13.00
C LYS A 174 28.03 -16.10 13.26
N SER A 175 26.93 -16.66 12.80
CA SER A 175 26.89 -18.10 12.52
C SER A 175 27.66 -18.33 11.22
N GLU A 176 28.82 -18.97 11.35
CA GLU A 176 29.57 -19.52 10.22
C GLU A 176 28.70 -20.59 9.54
N VAL A 177 28.06 -20.24 8.42
CA VAL A 177 27.58 -21.24 7.46
C VAL A 177 28.09 -20.83 6.10
N GLY A 178 28.94 -21.69 5.54
CA GLY A 178 29.66 -21.46 4.29
C GLY A 178 28.74 -21.20 3.10
N ALA A 179 29.30 -20.50 2.12
CA ALA A 179 28.70 -20.19 0.83
C ALA A 179 28.02 -21.43 0.20
N GLN A 180 26.69 -21.45 0.26
CA GLN A 180 25.83 -22.20 -0.65
C GLN A 180 24.67 -21.27 -1.04
N GLU A 181 24.46 -21.14 -2.35
CA GLU A 181 23.28 -20.47 -2.91
C GLU A 181 22.02 -21.09 -2.31
N THR A 182 21.32 -20.36 -1.45
CA THR A 182 20.09 -20.84 -0.80
C THR A 182 18.88 -20.06 -1.29
N THR A 183 17.99 -20.81 -1.94
CA THR A 183 16.60 -20.50 -2.18
C THR A 183 15.86 -20.24 -0.86
N ARG A 184 15.03 -19.18 -0.84
CA ARG A 184 14.05 -18.82 0.21
C ARG A 184 13.57 -19.98 1.10
N SER A 185 14.09 -20.06 2.32
CA SER A 185 13.40 -20.41 3.57
C SER A 185 14.43 -20.54 4.70
N ASP A 186 14.12 -20.01 5.89
CA ASP A 186 14.78 -20.27 7.18
C ASP A 186 15.80 -19.24 7.70
N GLU A 187 15.50 -17.94 7.60
CA GLU A 187 16.05 -16.96 8.55
C GLU A 187 15.01 -16.66 9.63
N VAL A 188 15.21 -17.26 10.81
CA VAL A 188 14.40 -17.01 12.01
C VAL A 188 14.90 -15.69 12.63
N PRO A 189 14.02 -14.70 12.89
CA PRO A 189 14.42 -13.51 13.64
C PRO A 189 15.02 -13.90 14.99
N ASN A 190 16.08 -13.20 15.40
CA ASN A 190 16.59 -13.31 16.78
C ASN A 190 15.46 -12.94 17.77
N ASP A 191 15.61 -13.26 19.06
CA ASP A 191 14.58 -13.06 20.11
C ASP A 191 14.02 -11.62 20.20
N ASP A 192 14.70 -10.63 19.60
CA ASP A 192 14.29 -9.22 19.51
C ASP A 192 13.54 -8.84 18.21
N GLY A 193 13.30 -9.80 17.31
CA GLY A 193 12.52 -9.59 16.07
C GLY A 193 13.24 -8.80 14.97
N LEU A 194 14.54 -8.55 15.11
CA LEU A 194 15.35 -7.79 14.14
C LEU A 194 16.11 -8.73 13.19
N LEU A 195 15.97 -8.51 11.88
CA LEU A 195 16.79 -9.17 10.85
C LEU A 195 17.71 -8.15 10.18
N ILE A 196 19.01 -8.49 10.11
CA ILE A 196 20.01 -7.74 9.36
C ILE A 196 20.43 -8.59 8.16
N THR A 197 20.01 -8.16 6.96
CA THR A 197 20.37 -8.84 5.72
C THR A 197 21.78 -8.47 5.27
N ASP A 198 22.40 -9.26 4.41
CA ASP A 198 23.67 -8.93 3.71
C ASP A 198 23.67 -7.53 3.05
N HIS A 199 22.49 -7.02 2.69
CA HIS A 199 22.26 -5.68 2.14
C HIS A 199 22.25 -4.53 3.18
N ARG A 200 22.65 -4.77 4.44
CA ARG A 200 22.64 -3.77 5.53
C ARG A 200 21.27 -3.12 5.75
N LEU A 201 20.23 -3.95 5.73
CA LEU A 201 18.86 -3.53 6.05
C LEU A 201 18.55 -3.89 7.49
N LEU A 202 17.77 -3.04 8.16
CA LEU A 202 17.11 -3.35 9.42
C LEU A 202 15.66 -3.64 9.10
N ILE A 203 15.22 -4.85 9.43
CA ILE A 203 13.83 -5.29 9.29
C ILE A 203 13.31 -5.66 10.67
N THR A 204 12.24 -5.00 11.08
CA THR A 204 11.55 -5.24 12.36
C THR A 204 10.60 -6.43 12.25
N GLY A 205 10.14 -6.92 13.41
CA GLY A 205 9.24 -8.06 13.49
C GLY A 205 7.94 -7.85 12.68
N PRO A 206 7.31 -8.94 12.19
CA PRO A 206 6.13 -8.84 11.35
C PRO A 206 4.95 -8.20 12.09
N ARG A 207 4.22 -7.30 11.42
CA ARG A 207 2.99 -6.73 11.96
C ARG A 207 1.83 -7.73 11.87
N PRO A 208 1.08 -7.97 12.96
CA PRO A 208 -0.16 -8.74 12.89
C PRO A 208 -1.19 -8.07 11.98
N LEU A 209 -1.84 -8.87 11.12
CA LEU A 209 -2.90 -8.39 10.24
C LEU A 209 -4.11 -7.87 11.01
N ILE A 210 -4.76 -6.85 10.47
CA ILE A 210 -5.94 -6.19 10.99
C ILE A 210 -7.12 -7.17 10.94
N ARG A 211 -7.56 -7.63 12.12
CA ARG A 211 -8.69 -8.57 12.24
C ARG A 211 -10.03 -7.84 12.15
N GLU A 212 -10.16 -6.73 12.88
CA GLU A 212 -11.36 -5.91 12.91
C GLU A 212 -11.30 -4.85 11.80
N VAL A 213 -11.54 -5.28 10.56
CA VAL A 213 -11.45 -4.40 9.37
C VAL A 213 -12.40 -3.20 9.46
N ASP A 214 -13.53 -3.36 10.16
CA ASP A 214 -14.50 -2.29 10.39
C ASP A 214 -13.99 -1.17 11.30
N SER A 215 -12.85 -1.36 11.98
CA SER A 215 -12.20 -0.31 12.77
C SER A 215 -11.45 0.71 11.92
N LEU A 216 -11.21 0.39 10.64
CA LEU A 216 -10.58 1.32 9.72
C LEU A 216 -11.56 2.41 9.27
N PRO A 217 -11.08 3.64 9.06
CA PRO A 217 -11.93 4.67 8.48
C PRO A 217 -12.39 4.28 7.09
N ARG A 218 -13.51 4.88 6.68
CA ARG A 218 -13.94 4.81 5.28
C ARG A 218 -12.83 5.37 4.38
N PRO A 219 -12.62 4.79 3.18
CA PRO A 219 -11.64 5.29 2.23
C PRO A 219 -11.84 6.79 1.97
N ALA A 220 -10.74 7.52 1.79
CA ALA A 220 -10.74 8.96 1.54
C ALA A 220 -11.21 9.30 0.11
N TRP A 221 -12.43 8.90 -0.26
CA TRP A 221 -13.04 9.12 -1.57
C TRP A 221 -13.10 10.60 -1.98
N ASP A 222 -13.10 11.50 -1.00
CA ASP A 222 -13.06 12.94 -1.21
C ASP A 222 -11.73 13.46 -1.80
N LEU A 223 -10.67 12.65 -1.77
CA LEU A 223 -9.37 12.97 -2.40
C LEU A 223 -9.33 12.62 -3.89
N VAL A 224 -10.34 11.93 -4.41
CA VAL A 224 -10.37 11.41 -5.78
C VAL A 224 -11.17 12.35 -6.68
N ASP A 225 -10.69 12.59 -7.90
CA ASP A 225 -11.49 13.23 -8.94
C ASP A 225 -12.47 12.22 -9.57
N ILE A 226 -13.58 12.01 -8.87
CA ILE A 226 -14.61 11.02 -9.21
C ILE A 226 -15.20 11.24 -10.62
N GLU A 227 -15.28 12.49 -11.08
CA GLU A 227 -15.92 12.79 -12.36
C GLU A 227 -15.06 12.35 -13.56
N VAL A 228 -13.72 12.32 -13.41
CA VAL A 228 -12.84 11.75 -14.44
C VAL A 228 -13.09 10.24 -14.60
N TYR A 229 -13.21 9.51 -13.49
CA TYR A 229 -13.57 8.09 -13.51
C TYR A 229 -14.96 7.87 -14.10
N ARG A 230 -15.94 8.69 -13.69
CA ARG A 230 -17.31 8.61 -14.20
C ARG A 230 -17.34 8.78 -15.72
N HIS A 231 -16.68 9.81 -16.24
CA HIS A 231 -16.63 10.05 -17.69
C HIS A 231 -15.97 8.89 -18.43
N ALA A 232 -14.82 8.39 -17.95
CA ALA A 232 -14.12 7.27 -18.57
C ALA A 232 -15.01 6.02 -18.70
N TRP A 233 -15.78 5.71 -17.64
CA TRP A 233 -16.72 4.59 -17.64
C TRP A 233 -17.92 4.81 -18.54
N LEU A 234 -18.57 5.96 -18.45
CA LEU A 234 -19.76 6.28 -19.26
C LEU A 234 -19.42 6.31 -20.77
N GLU A 235 -18.29 6.92 -21.14
CA GLU A 235 -17.86 7.01 -22.54
C GLU A 235 -17.58 5.63 -23.14
N ARG A 236 -16.92 4.73 -22.39
CA ARG A 236 -16.55 3.40 -22.90
C ARG A 236 -17.68 2.38 -22.80
N HIS A 237 -18.39 2.35 -21.68
CA HIS A 237 -19.28 1.24 -21.30
C HIS A 237 -20.75 1.61 -21.19
N GLY A 238 -21.08 2.91 -21.15
CA GLY A 238 -22.47 3.39 -21.00
C GLY A 238 -23.07 3.23 -19.61
N TYR A 239 -22.27 2.89 -18.60
CA TYR A 239 -22.65 2.84 -17.18
C TYR A 239 -21.46 3.26 -16.31
N TYR A 240 -21.72 3.71 -15.08
CA TYR A 240 -20.68 4.10 -14.13
C TYR A 240 -20.45 3.02 -13.06
N SER A 241 -19.19 2.59 -12.90
CA SER A 241 -18.78 1.61 -11.90
C SER A 241 -17.85 2.21 -10.84
N MET A 242 -18.04 1.82 -9.58
CA MET A 242 -17.09 2.07 -8.48
C MET A 242 -16.62 0.76 -7.86
N ASN A 243 -15.42 0.74 -7.28
CA ASN A 243 -14.89 -0.41 -6.55
C ASN A 243 -15.22 -0.34 -5.06
N MET A 244 -15.37 -1.51 -4.43
CA MET A 244 -15.52 -1.70 -2.99
C MET A 244 -14.87 -3.02 -2.59
N VAL A 245 -14.50 -3.17 -1.32
CA VAL A 245 -14.01 -4.44 -0.80
C VAL A 245 -14.76 -4.88 0.46
N THR A 246 -15.03 -6.19 0.59
CA THR A 246 -15.67 -6.78 1.78
C THR A 246 -14.70 -7.52 2.69
N THR A 247 -13.52 -7.88 2.17
CA THR A 247 -12.54 -8.74 2.84
C THR A 247 -11.10 -8.31 2.56
N ARG A 248 -10.20 -8.76 3.42
CA ARG A 248 -8.75 -8.68 3.22
C ARG A 248 -8.16 -10.09 3.29
N GLY A 249 -7.46 -10.46 2.22
CA GLY A 249 -6.81 -11.75 2.05
C GLY A 249 -7.72 -12.90 1.62
N CYS A 250 -7.11 -14.08 1.46
CA CYS A 250 -7.77 -15.30 1.00
C CYS A 250 -7.16 -16.53 1.70
N PRO A 251 -7.97 -17.43 2.30
CA PRO A 251 -7.46 -18.51 3.15
C PRO A 251 -6.90 -19.71 2.36
N TYR A 252 -6.99 -19.70 1.03
CA TYR A 252 -6.53 -20.81 0.19
C TYR A 252 -5.02 -20.81 -0.06
N HIS A 253 -4.47 -21.95 -0.48
CA HIS A 253 -3.03 -22.16 -0.71
C HIS A 253 -2.71 -22.43 -2.20
N CYS A 254 -3.30 -21.64 -3.10
CA CYS A 254 -3.04 -21.77 -4.54
C CYS A 254 -1.56 -21.44 -4.84
N ASN A 255 -0.86 -22.33 -5.55
CA ASN A 255 0.56 -22.19 -5.88
C ASN A 255 0.87 -21.07 -6.90
N TRP A 256 -0.15 -20.50 -7.55
CA TRP A 256 -0.04 -19.41 -8.52
C TRP A 256 -0.45 -18.03 -7.97
N CYS A 257 -0.85 -17.91 -6.70
CA CYS A 257 -1.41 -16.68 -6.16
C CYS A 257 -0.36 -15.85 -5.40
N ALA A 258 -0.24 -14.56 -5.72
CA ALA A 258 0.58 -13.60 -4.98
C ALA A 258 -0.17 -13.11 -3.73
N LYS A 259 0.40 -13.34 -2.55
CA LYS A 259 -0.20 -12.96 -1.26
C LYS A 259 0.78 -12.25 -0.28
N PRO A 260 1.64 -11.34 -0.74
CA PRO A 260 2.65 -10.73 0.12
C PRO A 260 2.07 -9.85 1.24
N ILE A 261 0.84 -9.35 1.08
CA ILE A 261 0.23 -8.41 2.03
C ILE A 261 -0.54 -9.11 3.15
N TRP A 262 -1.56 -9.89 2.79
CA TRP A 262 -2.49 -10.50 3.76
C TRP A 262 -2.23 -11.98 4.03
N GLY A 263 -1.24 -12.58 3.37
CA GLY A 263 -0.95 -14.00 3.48
C GLY A 263 -2.21 -14.86 3.28
N GLN A 264 -2.39 -15.86 4.14
CA GLN A 264 -3.52 -16.80 4.09
C GLN A 264 -4.59 -16.51 5.15
N ARG A 265 -4.74 -15.23 5.54
CA ARG A 265 -5.84 -14.82 6.42
C ARG A 265 -7.00 -14.30 5.59
N TYR A 266 -8.17 -14.37 6.20
CA TYR A 266 -9.42 -13.95 5.61
C TYR A 266 -10.18 -13.15 6.66
N ASN A 267 -9.95 -11.84 6.64
CA ASN A 267 -10.63 -10.92 7.56
C ASN A 267 -11.75 -10.24 6.78
N SER A 268 -12.97 -10.35 7.27
CA SER A 268 -14.17 -9.87 6.59
C SER A 268 -14.82 -8.78 7.42
N ARG A 269 -15.18 -7.69 6.75
CA ARG A 269 -16.02 -6.62 7.30
C ARG A 269 -17.38 -7.17 7.73
N SER A 270 -18.10 -6.48 8.60
CA SER A 270 -19.49 -6.85 8.89
C SER A 270 -20.40 -6.59 7.69
N PRO A 271 -21.45 -7.41 7.47
CA PRO A 271 -22.47 -7.13 6.45
C PRO A 271 -23.06 -5.74 6.58
N GLU A 272 -23.29 -5.26 7.81
CA GLU A 272 -23.84 -3.94 8.10
C GLU A 272 -22.91 -2.82 7.65
N SER A 273 -21.60 -2.94 7.92
CA SER A 273 -20.58 -1.99 7.49
C SER A 273 -20.54 -1.88 5.96
N VAL A 274 -20.56 -3.01 5.25
CA VAL A 274 -20.56 -3.04 3.78
C VAL A 274 -21.87 -2.48 3.21
N ALA A 275 -23.02 -2.84 3.77
CA ALA A 275 -24.32 -2.30 3.34
C ALA A 275 -24.42 -0.79 3.57
N ALA A 276 -23.88 -0.29 4.68
CA ALA A 276 -23.83 1.13 4.99
C ALA A 276 -22.95 1.90 3.99
N GLU A 277 -21.77 1.38 3.64
CA GLU A 277 -20.92 1.98 2.61
C GLU A 277 -21.58 1.93 1.23
N LEU A 278 -22.21 0.80 0.88
CA LEU A 278 -22.94 0.65 -0.39
C LEU A 278 -24.06 1.69 -0.52
N LYS A 279 -24.84 1.87 0.54
CA LYS A 279 -25.86 2.93 0.59
C LYS A 279 -25.23 4.31 0.44
N TRP A 280 -24.14 4.57 1.16
CA TRP A 280 -23.48 5.88 1.09
C TRP A 280 -22.92 6.18 -0.31
N LEU A 281 -22.27 5.22 -0.97
CA LEU A 281 -21.81 5.38 -2.36
C LEU A 281 -22.97 5.63 -3.31
N LYS A 282 -24.07 4.86 -3.16
CA LYS A 282 -25.29 5.05 -3.94
C LYS A 282 -25.87 6.46 -3.78
N ASP A 283 -25.91 6.96 -2.56
CA ASP A 283 -26.48 8.28 -2.24
C ASP A 283 -25.55 9.43 -2.64
N THR A 284 -24.23 9.22 -2.63
CA THR A 284 -23.22 10.29 -2.81
C THR A 284 -22.75 10.39 -4.26
N TYR A 285 -22.44 9.26 -4.90
CA TYR A 285 -21.81 9.22 -6.22
C TYR A 285 -22.68 8.57 -7.29
N HIS A 286 -23.80 7.95 -6.91
CA HIS A 286 -24.77 7.34 -7.81
C HIS A 286 -24.16 6.40 -8.87
N PRO A 287 -23.33 5.40 -8.48
CA PRO A 287 -22.87 4.39 -9.43
C PRO A 287 -24.02 3.47 -9.88
N ASP A 288 -23.97 3.05 -11.14
CA ASP A 288 -24.87 2.02 -11.70
C ASP A 288 -24.41 0.62 -11.29
N HIS A 289 -23.11 0.45 -11.06
CA HIS A 289 -22.45 -0.83 -10.81
C HIS A 289 -21.42 -0.72 -9.68
N ILE A 290 -21.28 -1.79 -8.88
CA ILE A 290 -20.24 -1.92 -7.87
C ILE A 290 -19.39 -3.15 -8.17
N TRP A 291 -18.09 -2.92 -8.33
CA TRP A 291 -17.08 -3.96 -8.46
C TRP A 291 -16.53 -4.33 -7.08
N PHE A 292 -16.79 -5.55 -6.62
CA PHE A 292 -16.14 -6.10 -5.43
C PHE A 292 -14.72 -6.59 -5.74
N VAL A 293 -13.70 -5.90 -5.22
CA VAL A 293 -12.26 -6.14 -5.52
C VAL A 293 -11.59 -7.07 -4.51
N ASP A 294 -12.38 -7.91 -3.87
CA ASP A 294 -11.94 -8.94 -2.94
C ASP A 294 -11.06 -9.99 -3.65
N ASP A 295 -10.03 -10.50 -2.95
CA ASP A 295 -9.32 -11.71 -3.41
C ASP A 295 -10.27 -12.90 -3.54
N ILE A 296 -11.23 -12.96 -2.61
CA ILE A 296 -12.34 -13.90 -2.66
C ILE A 296 -13.47 -13.38 -1.77
N MET A 297 -14.69 -13.33 -2.29
CA MET A 297 -15.87 -12.85 -1.56
C MET A 297 -16.71 -14.03 -1.04
N GLY A 298 -17.38 -13.84 0.09
CA GLY A 298 -18.50 -14.71 0.50
C GLY A 298 -18.12 -16.03 1.17
N LEU A 299 -16.87 -16.20 1.65
CA LEU A 299 -16.45 -17.43 2.33
C LEU A 299 -16.94 -17.55 3.78
N LYS A 300 -17.26 -16.43 4.44
CA LYS A 300 -17.72 -16.45 5.85
C LYS A 300 -19.16 -16.98 5.91
N PRO A 301 -19.42 -18.12 6.61
CA PRO A 301 -20.76 -18.69 6.68
C PRO A 301 -21.79 -17.69 7.18
N GLY A 302 -22.95 -17.63 6.52
CA GLY A 302 -24.04 -16.72 6.87
C GLY A 302 -23.84 -15.26 6.49
N TRP A 303 -22.63 -14.84 6.08
CA TRP A 303 -22.33 -13.46 5.75
C TRP A 303 -23.17 -12.95 4.57
N MET A 304 -23.17 -13.69 3.45
CA MET A 304 -23.93 -13.31 2.24
C MET A 304 -25.44 -13.20 2.51
N ARG A 305 -25.98 -14.10 3.35
CA ARG A 305 -27.41 -14.06 3.71
C ARG A 305 -27.77 -12.85 4.56
N ARG A 306 -26.85 -12.41 5.43
CA ARG A 306 -27.05 -11.25 6.29
C ARG A 306 -26.82 -9.93 5.54
N PHE A 307 -25.99 -9.97 4.49
CA PHE A 307 -25.73 -8.83 3.61
C PHE A 307 -26.88 -8.55 2.63
N ALA A 308 -27.49 -9.59 2.07
CA ALA A 308 -28.61 -9.51 1.12
C ALA A 308 -29.92 -9.07 1.79
#